data_AF-A0A8T4PRL8-F1
#
_entry.id   AF-A0A8T4PRL8-F1
#
_cell.length_a   1.000
_cell.length_b   1.000
_cell.length_c   1.000
_cell.angle_alpha   90.00
_cell.angle_beta   90.00
_cell.angle_gamma   90.00
#
_symmetry.space_group_name_H-M   'P 1'
#
loop_
_entity.id
_entity.type
_entity.pdbx_description
1 polymer ?
#
loop_
_entity_poly.entity_id
_entity_poly.type
_entity_poly.pdbx_seq_one_letter_code
_entity_poly.pdbx_strand_id
1 'polypeptide(L)' 'MAKISSTGKQFTITVPKELMKMMGWDERTEVIISKYPGKDILFIENIKKK' A
#
# COMPACT_ATOMS: atom_id res chain seq x y z
N MET A 1 8.12 -9.94 2.85
CA MET A 1 7.07 -10.08 1.81
C MET A 1 5.79 -9.44 2.31
N ALA A 2 5.07 -8.69 1.47
CA ALA A 2 3.76 -8.16 1.84
C ALA A 2 2.79 -9.32 2.04
N LYS A 3 2.08 -9.34 3.17
CA LYS A 3 1.10 -10.39 3.49
C LYS A 3 -0.28 -9.82 3.23
N ILE A 4 -1.07 -10.55 2.44
CA ILE A 4 -2.48 -10.23 2.19
C ILE A 4 -3.30 -11.11 3.11
N SER A 5 -4.18 -10.52 3.90
CA SER A 5 -5.17 -11.25 4.71
C SER A 5 -6.57 -10.73 4.39
N SER A 6 -7.53 -11.64 4.28
CA SER A 6 -8.95 -11.32 4.09
C SER A 6 -9.74 -11.60 5.37
N THR A 7 -10.49 -10.63 5.84
CA THR A 7 -11.43 -10.77 6.96
C THR A 7 -12.81 -10.30 6.51
N GLY A 8 -13.71 -11.25 6.23
CA GLY A 8 -15.05 -10.97 5.75
C GLY A 8 -15.04 -10.21 4.41
N LYS A 9 -15.42 -8.93 4.44
CA LYS A 9 -15.47 -8.05 3.25
C LYS A 9 -14.22 -7.16 3.08
N GLN A 10 -13.24 -7.25 3.99
CA GLN A 10 -12.07 -6.38 3.99
C GLN A 10 -10.81 -7.16 3.62
N PHE A 11 -10.01 -6.59 2.71
CA PHE A 11 -8.65 -7.02 2.41
C PHE A 11 -7.67 -6.11 3.14
N THR A 12 -6.68 -6.72 3.80
CA THR A 12 -5.61 -6.00 4.49
C THR A 12 -4.28 -6.37 3.85
N ILE A 13 -3.52 -5.36 3.42
CA ILE A 13 -2.15 -5.51 2.91
C ILE A 13 -1.21 -5.01 4.00
N THR A 14 -0.44 -5.91 4.59
CA THR A 14 0.57 -5.53 5.58
C THR A 14 1.85 -5.11 4.87
N VAL A 15 2.21 -3.83 4.98
CA VAL A 15 3.48 -3.28 4.50
C VAL A 15 4.53 -3.39 5.60
N PRO A 16 5.69 -4.01 5.35
CA PRO A 16 6.76 -4.10 6.36
C PRO A 16 7.28 -2.72 6.78
N LYS A 17 7.58 -2.56 8.08
CA LYS A 17 8.07 -1.29 8.65
C LYS A 17 9.35 -0.77 7.97
N GLU A 18 10.25 -1.67 7.57
CA GLU A 18 11.47 -1.31 6.84
C GLU A 18 11.16 -0.68 5.48
N LEU A 19 10.20 -1.25 4.74
CA LEU A 19 9.76 -0.71 3.46
C LEU A 19 9.09 0.66 3.63
N MET A 20 8.27 0.83 4.67
CA MET A 20 7.68 2.14 4.99
C MET A 20 8.77 3.18 5.24
N LYS A 21 9.80 2.85 6.04
CA LYS A 21 10.95 3.75 6.28
C LYS A 21 11.70 4.10 5.00
N MET A 22 11.96 3.14 4.12
CA MET A 22 12.64 3.38 2.84
C MET A 22 11.83 4.31 1.92
N MET A 23 10.50 4.23 1.96
CA MET A 23 9.61 5.10 1.20
C MET A 23 9.32 6.44 1.88
N GLY A 24 9.82 6.65 3.11
CA GLY A 24 9.55 7.84 3.91
C GLY A 24 8.10 7.93 4.41
N TRP A 25 7.44 6.79 4.60
CA TRP A 25 6.06 6.71 5.10
C TRP A 25 6.04 6.41 6.59
N ASP A 26 4.99 6.89 7.25
CA ASP A 26 4.64 6.59 8.63
C ASP A 26 3.22 5.96 8.71
N GLU A 27 2.77 5.66 9.92
CA GLU A 27 1.46 5.03 10.16
C GLU A 27 0.27 5.95 9.80
N ARG A 28 0.52 7.24 9.54
CA ARG A 28 -0.49 8.25 9.19
C ARG A 28 -0.47 8.63 7.72
N THR A 29 0.43 8.04 6.95
CA THR A 29 0.61 8.36 5.54
C THR A 29 -0.61 7.94 4.75
N GLU A 30 -1.31 8.92 4.19
CA GLU A 30 -2.41 8.68 3.25
C GLU A 30 -1.84 8.25 1.89
N VAL A 31 -2.45 7.22 1.32
CA VAL A 31 -1.99 6.62 0.07
C VAL A 31 -3.12 6.48 -0.95
N ILE A 32 -2.76 6.51 -2.22
CA ILE A 32 -3.61 6.10 -3.33
C ILE A 32 -3.20 4.69 -3.74
N ILE A 33 -4.19 3.83 -3.95
CA ILE A 33 -4.01 2.49 -4.48
C ILE A 33 -4.63 2.43 -5.87
N SER A 34 -3.84 2.11 -6.89
CA SER A 34 -4.27 2.04 -8.29
C SER A 34 -3.91 0.69 -8.92
N LYS A 35 -4.76 0.18 -9.82
CA LYS A 35 -4.48 -1.04 -10.59
C LYS A 35 -3.68 -0.67 -11.84
N TYR A 36 -2.59 -1.39 -12.11
CA TYR A 36 -1.86 -1.23 -13.35
C TYR A 36 -2.70 -1.73 -14.54
N PRO A 37 -2.86 -0.94 -15.61
CA PRO A 37 -3.63 -1.37 -16.77
C PRO A 37 -3.08 -2.66 -17.39
N GLY A 38 -3.93 -3.68 -17.54
CA GLY A 38 -3.55 -4.94 -18.19
C GLY A 38 -2.63 -5.87 -17.40
N LYS A 39 -2.34 -5.57 -16.13
CA LYS A 39 -1.62 -6.49 -15.22
C LYS A 39 -2.35 -6.60 -13.88
N ASP A 40 -2.21 -7.73 -13.20
CA ASP A 40 -2.72 -7.91 -11.84
C ASP A 40 -1.71 -7.41 -10.80
N ILE A 41 -1.32 -6.14 -10.95
CA ILE A 41 -0.39 -5.43 -10.08
C ILE A 41 -1.09 -4.19 -9.52
N LEU A 42 -0.92 -3.94 -8.22
CA LEU A 42 -1.38 -2.73 -7.55
C LEU A 42 -0.20 -1.80 -7.25
N PHE A 43 -0.34 -0.53 -7.60
CA PHE A 43 0.58 0.53 -7.20
C PHE A 43 0.03 1.24 -5.97
N ILE A 44 0.92 1.53 -5.02
CA ILE A 44 0.61 2.30 -3.82
C ILE A 44 1.53 3.51 -3.82
N GLU A 45 0.96 4.71 -3.80
CA GLU A 45 1.70 5.96 -3.81
C GLU A 45 1.23 6.88 -2.69
N ASN A 46 2.15 7.65 -2.11
CA ASN A 46 1.81 8.68 -1.11
C ASN A 46 1.11 9.85 -1.81
N ILE A 47 0.04 10.35 -1.18
CA ILE A 47 -0.60 11.59 -1.61
C ILE A 47 0.33 12.76 -1.24
N LYS A 48 1.34 13.02 -2.07
CA LYS A 48 2.12 14.24 -1.95
C LYS A 48 1.18 15.41 -2.24
N LYS A 49 0.73 16.10 -1.19
CA LYS A 49 0.16 17.44 -1.32
C LYS A 49 1.25 18.29 -1.98
N LYS A 50 1.00 18.70 -3.22
CA LYS A 50 1.83 19.66 -3.95
C LYS A 50 2.04 20.93 -3.13
#